data_AF-A0A7H0F1M9-F1
#
_entry.id   AF-A0A7H0F1M9-F1
#
_cell.length_a   1.000
_cell.length_b   1.000
_cell.length_c   1.000
_cell.angle_alpha   90.00
_cell.angle_beta   90.00
_cell.angle_gamma   90.00
#
_symmetry.space_group_name_H-M   'P 1'
#
loop_
_entity.id
_entity.type
_entity.pdbx_description
1 polymer ?
#
loop_
_entity_poly.entity_id
_entity_poly.type
_entity_poly.pdbx_seq_one_letter_code
_entity_poly.pdbx_strand_id
1 'polypeptide(L)' 'MLKSQGINAVFHYVPLHSSPAGHRLTKVHGSMENTNHLSDCLLRLPMFPQLEFSQIEAIVTSVNRFLGS' A
#
# COMPACT_ATOMS: atom_id res chain seq x y z
N MET A 1 1.96 -9.03 10.70
CA MET A 1 2.03 -10.15 9.73
C MET A 1 3.21 -9.98 8.77
N LEU A 2 3.28 -8.98 7.89
CA LEU A 2 4.49 -8.74 7.05
C LEU A 2 5.61 -8.00 7.81
N LYS A 3 5.27 -6.91 8.52
CA LYS A 3 6.23 -6.15 9.34
C LYS A 3 6.94 -7.01 10.40
N SER A 4 6.22 -7.97 10.99
CA SER A 4 6.77 -8.93 11.96
C SER A 4 7.73 -9.96 11.33
N GLN A 5 7.67 -10.14 10.01
CA GLN A 5 8.61 -10.96 9.23
C GLN A 5 9.77 -10.13 8.66
N GLY A 6 9.94 -8.88 9.13
CA GLY A 6 10.99 -7.97 8.66
C GLY A 6 10.69 -7.30 7.31
N ILE A 7 9.51 -7.52 6.73
CA ILE A 7 9.13 -6.96 5.44
C ILE A 7 8.46 -5.59 5.66
N ASN A 8 9.14 -4.53 5.23
CA ASN A 8 8.62 -3.17 5.30
C ASN A 8 7.67 -2.87 4.12
N ALA A 9 6.44 -3.39 4.21
CA ALA A 9 5.37 -3.06 3.27
C ALA A 9 4.56 -1.86 3.80
N VAL A 10 4.44 -0.80 2.99
CA VAL A 10 3.82 0.47 3.39
C VAL A 10 2.60 0.79 2.54
N PHE A 11 1.59 1.42 3.16
CA PHE A 11 0.40 1.92 2.48
C PHE A 11 0.67 3.30 1.85
N HIS A 12 0.11 3.54 0.66
CA HIS A 12 0.15 4.83 -0.03
C HIS A 12 -0.89 4.87 -1.15
N TYR A 13 -1.59 5.98 -1.40
CA TYR A 13 -1.58 7.28 -0.73
C TYR A 13 -2.91 7.54 -0.02
N VAL A 14 -2.93 8.41 0.99
CA VAL A 14 -4.19 9.01 1.48
C VAL A 14 -4.80 9.86 0.36
N PRO A 15 -6.08 9.66 -0.01
CA PRO A 15 -6.74 10.46 -1.02
C PRO A 15 -6.71 11.95 -0.64
N LEU A 16 -6.35 12.81 -1.58
CA LEU A 16 -6.23 14.25 -1.28
C LEU A 16 -7.52 14.82 -0.69
N HIS A 17 -8.67 14.40 -1.23
CA HIS A 17 -9.98 14.88 -0.81
C HIS A 17 -10.39 14.48 0.63
N SER A 18 -9.78 13.44 1.20
CA SER A 18 -10.01 13.01 2.59
C SER A 18 -8.90 13.48 3.55
N SER A 19 -7.86 14.14 3.05
CA SER A 19 -6.82 14.71 3.88
C SER A 19 -7.31 15.96 4.63
N PRO A 20 -6.75 16.30 5.81
CA PRO A 20 -7.14 17.51 6.55
C PRO A 20 -7.01 18.81 5.74
N ALA A 21 -5.99 18.89 4.87
CA ALA A 21 -5.78 20.03 3.99
C ALA A 21 -6.77 20.02 2.82
N GLY A 22 -7.04 18.87 2.20
CA GLY A 22 -8.02 18.76 1.10
C GLY A 22 -9.43 19.14 1.54
N HIS A 23 -9.86 18.69 2.71
CA HIS A 23 -11.14 19.12 3.29
C HIS A 23 -11.28 20.64 3.45
N ARG A 24 -10.17 21.35 3.70
CA ARG A 24 -10.16 22.81 3.93
C ARG A 24 -9.92 23.64 2.68
N LEU A 25 -9.15 23.12 1.73
CA LEU A 25 -8.54 23.91 0.65
C LEU A 25 -9.06 23.53 -0.74
N THR A 26 -9.81 22.44 -0.89
CA THR A 26 -10.28 21.96 -2.20
C THR A 26 -11.78 21.67 -2.20
N LYS A 27 -12.31 21.46 -3.41
CA LYS A 27 -13.66 20.95 -3.63
C LYS A 27 -13.55 19.59 -4.29
N VAL A 28 -14.40 18.66 -3.86
CA VAL A 28 -14.48 17.32 -4.43
C VAL A 28 -15.58 17.31 -5.49
N HIS A 29 -15.32 16.67 -6.62
CA HIS A 29 -16.30 16.50 -7.68
C HIS A 29 -16.36 15.04 -8.13
N GLY A 30 -17.55 14.45 -8.13
CA GLY A 30 -17.77 13.02 -8.38
C GLY A 30 -17.63 12.16 -7.11
N SER A 31 -17.78 10.84 -7.27
CA SER A 31 -17.88 9.89 -6.13
C SER A 31 -16.55 9.55 -5.47
N MET A 32 -15.42 9.71 -6.17
CA MET A 32 -14.08 9.29 -5.73
C MET A 32 -13.96 7.80 -5.37
N GLU A 33 -14.89 6.96 -5.82
CA GLU A 33 -14.98 5.54 -5.45
C GLU A 33 -13.68 4.77 -5.76
N ASN A 34 -13.16 4.90 -6.99
CA ASN A 34 -11.90 4.27 -7.38
C ASN A 34 -10.71 4.80 -6.57
N THR A 35 -10.67 6.10 -6.27
CA THR A 35 -9.58 6.70 -5.50
C THR A 35 -9.57 6.16 -4.06
N ASN A 36 -10.75 6.03 -3.45
CA ASN A 36 -10.88 5.48 -2.10
C ASN A 36 -10.54 4.00 -2.08
N HIS A 37 -11.11 3.22 -3.00
CA HIS A 37 -10.85 1.79 -3.09
C HIS A 37 -9.35 1.50 -3.26
N LEU A 38 -8.68 2.19 -4.20
CA LEU A 38 -7.26 1.99 -4.44
C LEU A 38 -6.40 2.41 -3.25
N SER A 39 -6.75 3.50 -2.56
CA SER A 39 -6.05 3.88 -1.32
C SER A 39 -6.11 2.78 -0.25
N ASP A 40 -7.28 2.15 -0.10
CA ASP A 40 -7.54 1.21 0.97
C ASP A 40 -6.91 -0.18 0.73
N CYS A 41 -6.77 -0.59 -0.54
CA CYS A 41 -6.30 -1.94 -0.89
C CYS A 41 -4.86 -1.99 -1.43
N LEU A 42 -4.27 -0.86 -1.83
CA LEU A 42 -2.93 -0.84 -2.45
C LEU A 42 -1.83 -0.95 -1.40
N LEU A 43 -1.00 -1.99 -1.54
CA LEU A 43 0.19 -2.22 -0.73
C LEU A 43 1.45 -2.13 -1.60
N ARG A 44 2.49 -1.42 -1.13
CA ARG A 44 3.80 -1.39 -1.79
C ARG A 44 4.75 -2.37 -1.12
N LEU A 45 5.38 -3.21 -1.93
CA LEU A 45 6.42 -4.13 -1.50
C LEU A 45 7.81 -3.48 -1.60
N PRO A 46 8.80 -3.96 -0.83
CA PRO A 46 10.18 -3.50 -0.97
C PRO A 46 10.68 -3.70 -2.41
N MET A 47 11.20 -2.62 -3.01
CA MET A 47 11.80 -2.64 -4.34
C MET A 47 12.95 -1.63 -4.35
N PHE A 48 14.18 -2.14 -4.40
CA PHE A 48 15.41 -1.35 -4.42
C PHE A 48 16.56 -2.18 -5.02
N PRO A 49 17.65 -1.56 -5.52
CA PRO A 49 18.67 -2.26 -6.31
C PRO A 49 19.38 -3.41 -5.59
N GLN A 50 19.52 -3.33 -4.26
CA GLN A 50 20.21 -4.32 -3.42
C GLN A 50 19.27 -5.43 -2.92
N LEU A 51 18.09 -5.57 -3.51
CA LEU A 51 17.15 -6.60 -3.11
C LEU A 51 17.58 -7.95 -3.69
N GLU A 52 18.01 -8.85 -2.81
CA GLU A 52 18.51 -10.18 -3.18
C GLU A 52 17.36 -11.13 -3.55
N PHE A 53 17.63 -12.11 -4.41
CA PHE A 53 16.63 -13.12 -4.80
C PHE A 53 16.01 -13.86 -3.60
N SER A 54 16.82 -14.19 -2.59
CA SER A 54 16.33 -14.83 -1.35
C SER A 54 15.37 -13.93 -0.57
N GLN A 55 15.56 -12.62 -0.60
CA GLN A 55 14.65 -11.65 0.02
C GLN A 55 13.35 -11.55 -0.77
N ILE A 56 13.42 -11.59 -2.11
CA ILE A 56 12.23 -11.63 -2.99
C ILE A 56 11.40 -12.87 -2.68
N GLU A 57 12.01 -14.06 -2.61
CA GLU A 57 11.30 -15.30 -2.29
C GLU A 57 10.62 -15.24 -0.91
N ALA A 58 11.32 -14.69 0.09
CA ALA A 58 10.75 -14.49 1.42
C ALA A 58 9.54 -13.54 1.40
N ILE A 59 9.63 -12.44 0.62
CA ILE A 59 8.52 -11.49 0.43
C ILE A 59 7.33 -12.18 -0.24
N VAL A 60 7.54 -12.86 -1.37
CA VAL A 60 6.47 -13.56 -2.12
C VAL A 60 5.79 -14.61 -1.25
N THR A 61 6.57 -15.44 -0.57
CA THR A 61 6.04 -16.47 0.34
C THR A 61 5.20 -15.86 1.45
N SER A 62 5.67 -14.75 2.03
CA SER A 62 4.96 -14.05 3.11
C SER A 62 3.65 -13.42 2.63
N VAL A 63 3.63 -12.89 1.41
CA VAL A 63 2.43 -12.33 0.76
C VAL A 63 1.42 -13.42 0.44
N ASN A 64 1.85 -14.52 -0.17
CA ASN A 64 0.99 -15.67 -0.48
C ASN A 64 0.34 -16.24 0.78
N ARG A 65 1.13 -16.43 1.85
CA ARG A 65 0.60 -16.86 3.15
C ARG A 65 -0.42 -15.89 3.72
N PHE A 66 -0.21 -14.58 3.55
CA PHE A 66 -1.16 -13.57 4.02
C PHE A 66 -2.47 -13.59 3.23
N LEU A 67 -2.41 -13.85 1.92
CA LEU A 67 -3.57 -13.93 1.03
C LEU A 67 -4.26 -15.30 1.03
N GLY A 68 -3.66 -16.32 1.64
CA GLY A 68 -4.21 -17.68 1.68
C GLY A 68 -4.09 -18.45 0.36
N SER A 69 -3.14 -18.05 -0.49
CA SER A 69 -2.86 -18.64 -1.81
C SER A 69 -1.59 -19.46 -1.82
#